data_AF-A0A522CEA7-F1
#
_entry.id   AF-A0A522CEA7-F1
#
_cell.length_a   1.000
_cell.length_b   1.000
_cell.length_c   1.000
_cell.angle_alpha   90.00
_cell.angle_beta   90.00
_cell.angle_gamma   90.00
#
_symmetry.space_group_name_H-M   'P 1'
#
loop_
_entity.id
_entity.type
_entity.pdbx_description
1 polymer ?
#
loop_
_entity_poly.entity_id
_entity_poly.type
_entity_poly.pdbx_seq_one_letter_code
_entity_poly.pdbx_strand_id
1 'polypeptide(L)'
;MAAADPVWQKTLDALKTQLNGMRADDVLLPQGVREAFAQIDLSQWSSDRKVFTFGQLDVDKMIPLCREGLVPWWCPFTGAIYKGDLAAVKKIQKAFEQDLGKGEKPNMSSALTWIVYPHKISDGFSNAIEPKVIRQLLAWGADANYENGKWLEFALRNLDAEGIRPFLDYGAQSGAILRVMDDLQKNQKFAQLGKIQDALAHCSYVKVDDQTLLEAKYIPDARGCSVFKTLFNFRSRRVHELYETGQGAQAVMNAMPFEEYDSEALAYAQEKLQQLGGKPRPLGERLDKPAKPASLKGLQNGG
;
A
#
# COMPACT_ATOMS: atom_id res chain seq x y z
N MET A 1 -26.80 11.98 4.95
CA MET A 1 -26.91 12.65 6.27
C MET A 1 -25.55 13.25 6.63
N ALA A 2 -25.44 14.58 6.59
CA ALA A 2 -24.37 15.39 7.18
C ALA A 2 -24.71 16.90 7.06
N ALA A 3 -25.52 17.29 6.07
CA ALA A 3 -25.86 18.69 5.80
C ALA A 3 -27.02 19.27 6.65
N ALA A 4 -27.52 18.56 7.67
CA ALA A 4 -28.75 18.96 8.39
C ALA A 4 -28.67 18.84 9.92
N ASP A 5 -27.47 18.84 10.50
CA ASP A 5 -27.29 18.95 11.95
C ASP A 5 -26.76 20.37 12.28
N PRO A 6 -27.63 21.32 12.63
CA PRO A 6 -27.22 22.69 12.98
C PRO A 6 -26.27 22.73 14.18
N VAL A 7 -26.33 21.72 15.06
CA VAL A 7 -25.44 21.60 16.22
C VAL A 7 -24.03 21.27 15.75
N TRP A 8 -23.89 20.42 14.73
CA TRP A 8 -22.60 20.09 14.12
C TRP A 8 -21.91 21.31 13.50
N GLN A 9 -22.61 22.08 12.65
CA GLN A 9 -22.02 23.24 11.98
C GLN A 9 -21.57 24.29 13.02
N LYS A 10 -22.41 24.53 14.04
CA LYS A 10 -22.07 25.40 15.16
C LYS A 10 -20.85 24.91 15.95
N THR A 11 -20.71 23.60 16.16
CA THR A 11 -19.55 23.01 16.82
C THR A 11 -18.27 23.18 15.99
N LEU A 12 -18.36 22.95 14.67
CA LEU A 12 -17.24 23.15 13.75
C LEU A 12 -16.81 24.61 13.68
N ASP A 13 -17.76 25.54 13.62
CA ASP A 13 -17.48 26.97 13.54
C ASP A 13 -16.91 27.50 14.88
N ALA A 14 -17.42 27.02 16.01
CA ALA A 14 -16.84 27.31 17.33
C ALA A 14 -15.40 26.79 17.43
N LEU A 15 -15.15 25.56 16.97
CA LEU A 15 -13.83 24.95 16.98
C LEU A 15 -12.86 25.69 16.04
N LYS A 16 -13.29 26.05 14.83
CA LYS A 16 -12.52 26.90 13.90
C LYS A 16 -12.21 28.27 14.52
N THR A 17 -13.16 28.88 15.22
CA THR A 17 -12.97 30.17 15.88
C THR A 17 -11.89 30.08 16.97
N GLN A 18 -11.96 29.05 17.82
CA GLN A 18 -10.96 28.81 18.87
C GLN A 18 -9.58 28.50 18.28
N LEU A 19 -9.52 27.68 17.22
CA LEU A 19 -8.27 27.37 16.53
C LEU A 19 -7.69 28.54 15.74
N ASN A 20 -8.51 29.49 15.27
CA ASN A 20 -8.01 30.70 14.60
C ASN A 20 -7.25 31.64 15.52
N GLY A 21 -7.48 31.58 16.84
CA GLY A 21 -6.68 32.31 17.81
C GLY A 21 -5.32 31.67 18.13
N MET A 22 -5.08 30.43 17.71
CA MET A 22 -3.85 29.68 17.99
C MET A 22 -2.79 29.93 16.92
N ARG A 23 -1.56 30.23 17.34
CA ARG A 23 -0.41 30.36 16.43
C ARG A 23 0.15 28.97 16.10
N ALA A 24 0.73 28.83 14.91
CA ALA A 24 1.28 27.55 14.45
C ALA A 24 2.48 27.04 15.30
N ASP A 25 3.11 27.94 16.05
CA ASP A 25 4.26 27.71 16.93
C ASP A 25 3.89 27.56 18.41
N ASP A 26 2.61 27.63 18.78
CA ASP A 26 2.17 27.45 20.16
C ASP A 26 2.39 25.99 20.62
N VAL A 27 3.38 25.79 21.49
CA VAL A 27 3.75 24.47 22.05
C VAL A 27 2.69 23.96 23.03
N LEU A 28 1.94 24.87 23.66
CA LEU A 28 0.91 24.55 24.66
C LEU A 28 -0.47 24.99 24.15
N LEU A 29 -1.41 24.04 24.14
CA LEU A 29 -2.80 24.34 23.81
C LEU A 29 -3.42 25.32 24.83
N PRO A 30 -4.03 26.44 24.37
CA PRO A 30 -4.78 27.34 25.24
C PRO A 30 -5.84 26.59 26.05
N GLN A 31 -6.06 27.01 27.31
CA GLN A 31 -7.03 26.36 28.20
C GLN A 31 -8.45 26.31 27.59
N GLY A 32 -8.89 27.39 26.93
CA GLY A 32 -10.19 27.43 26.27
C GLY A 32 -10.36 26.40 25.14
N VAL A 33 -9.27 25.99 24.48
CA VAL A 33 -9.30 24.91 23.47
C VAL A 33 -9.50 23.56 24.16
N ARG A 34 -8.81 23.32 25.29
CA ARG A 34 -8.97 22.07 26.07
C ARG A 34 -10.41 21.95 26.61
N GLU A 35 -10.94 23.03 27.16
CA GLU A 35 -12.31 23.09 27.69
C GLU A 35 -13.35 22.88 26.58
N ALA A 36 -13.16 23.48 25.41
CA ALA A 36 -14.05 23.26 24.27
C ALA A 36 -14.06 21.80 23.82
N PHE A 37 -12.90 21.15 23.74
CA PHE A 37 -12.81 19.73 23.39
C PHE A 37 -13.37 18.79 24.46
N ALA A 38 -13.29 19.17 25.74
CA ALA A 38 -13.91 18.39 26.83
C ALA A 38 -15.45 18.33 26.72
N GLN A 39 -16.07 19.28 26.02
CA GLN A 39 -17.52 19.28 25.74
C GLN A 39 -17.88 18.45 24.49
N ILE A 40 -16.90 18.00 23.70
CA ILE A 40 -17.13 17.23 22.48
C ILE A 40 -16.97 15.75 22.77
N ASP A 41 -18.07 15.02 22.78
CA ASP A 41 -18.03 13.56 22.84
C ASP A 41 -17.73 12.97 21.45
N LEU A 42 -16.43 12.84 21.15
CA LEU A 42 -15.97 12.21 19.91
C LEU A 42 -16.36 10.73 19.82
N SER A 43 -16.69 10.05 20.91
CA SER A 43 -17.08 8.63 20.85
C SER A 43 -18.42 8.44 20.12
N GLN A 44 -19.31 9.42 20.20
CA GLN A 44 -20.62 9.42 19.51
C GLN A 44 -20.52 9.78 18.02
N TRP A 45 -19.35 10.23 17.57
CA TRP A 45 -19.16 10.62 16.17
C TRP A 45 -18.77 9.41 15.33
N SER A 46 -19.48 9.22 14.21
CA SER A 46 -19.10 8.26 13.18
C SER A 46 -17.71 8.58 12.61
N SER A 47 -17.04 7.58 12.05
CA SER A 47 -15.73 7.77 11.43
C SER A 47 -15.78 8.80 10.31
N ASP A 48 -16.79 8.73 9.44
CA ASP A 48 -16.99 9.68 8.33
C ASP A 48 -17.09 11.13 8.82
N ARG A 49 -17.83 11.36 9.92
CA ARG A 49 -17.96 12.69 10.52
C ARG A 49 -16.62 13.20 11.04
N LYS A 50 -15.82 12.34 11.68
CA LYS A 50 -14.47 12.69 12.15
C LYS A 50 -13.54 13.03 10.99
N VAL A 51 -13.46 12.15 9.99
CA VAL A 51 -12.61 12.35 8.80
C VAL A 51 -12.95 13.64 8.08
N PHE A 52 -14.24 13.88 7.84
CA PHE A 52 -14.72 15.10 7.19
C PHE A 52 -14.40 16.36 8.00
N THR A 53 -14.68 16.35 9.30
CA THR A 53 -14.50 17.51 10.18
C THR A 53 -13.01 17.84 10.34
N PHE A 54 -12.19 16.86 10.73
CA PHE A 54 -10.78 17.10 11.03
C PHE A 54 -9.93 17.22 9.77
N GLY A 55 -10.33 16.59 8.67
CA GLY A 55 -9.70 16.79 7.37
C GLY A 55 -9.85 18.22 6.83
N GLN A 56 -10.84 18.99 7.28
CA GLN A 56 -11.06 20.39 6.88
C GLN A 56 -10.23 21.42 7.64
N LEU A 57 -9.59 21.02 8.73
CA LEU A 57 -8.85 21.94 9.59
C LEU A 57 -7.38 22.05 9.16
N ASP A 58 -6.75 23.13 9.57
CA ASP A 58 -5.33 23.39 9.32
C ASP A 58 -4.47 22.33 10.03
N VAL A 59 -3.60 21.67 9.26
CA VAL A 59 -2.69 20.62 9.74
C VAL A 59 -1.79 21.11 10.88
N ASP A 60 -1.31 22.36 10.81
CA ASP A 60 -0.45 22.93 11.86
C ASP A 60 -1.17 23.03 13.20
N LYS A 61 -2.49 23.21 13.17
CA LYS A 61 -3.33 23.29 14.36
C LYS A 61 -3.78 21.91 14.84
N MET A 62 -3.87 20.94 13.93
CA MET A 62 -4.27 19.57 14.27
C MET A 62 -3.17 18.80 15.01
N ILE A 63 -1.91 18.97 14.64
CA ILE A 63 -0.77 18.29 15.25
C ILE A 63 -0.73 18.44 16.79
N PRO A 64 -0.77 19.65 17.37
CA PRO A 64 -0.75 19.82 18.83
C PRO A 64 -1.99 19.26 19.51
N LEU A 65 -3.17 19.29 18.88
CA LEU A 65 -4.38 18.61 19.39
C LEU A 65 -4.19 17.10 19.48
N CYS A 66 -3.53 16.50 18.47
CA CYS A 66 -3.23 15.08 18.48
C CYS A 66 -2.21 14.68 19.52
N ARG A 67 -1.15 15.47 19.70
CA ARG A 67 -0.14 15.24 20.76
C ARG A 67 -0.73 15.29 22.17
N GLU A 68 -1.73 16.13 22.40
CA GLU A 68 -2.42 16.20 23.68
C GLU A 68 -3.53 15.15 23.85
N GLY A 69 -3.75 14.30 22.84
CA GLY A 69 -4.76 13.24 22.88
C GLY A 69 -6.21 13.73 22.74
N LEU A 70 -6.42 15.02 22.41
CA LEU A 70 -7.76 15.57 22.21
C LEU A 70 -8.37 15.12 20.89
N VAL A 71 -7.54 14.85 19.89
CA VAL A 71 -7.96 14.30 18.59
C VAL A 71 -7.10 13.09 18.25
N PRO A 72 -7.67 11.93 17.93
CA PRO A 72 -6.89 10.79 17.47
C PRO A 72 -6.12 11.12 16.18
N TRP A 73 -4.84 10.75 16.09
CA TRP A 73 -4.00 11.00 14.90
C TRP A 73 -4.61 10.48 13.59
N TRP A 74 -5.37 9.38 13.66
CA TRP A 74 -5.99 8.80 12.47
C TRP A 74 -6.98 9.77 11.83
N CYS A 75 -7.66 10.64 12.60
CA CYS A 75 -8.67 11.57 12.08
C CYS A 75 -8.11 12.58 11.06
N PRO A 76 -7.14 13.45 11.40
CA PRO A 76 -6.56 14.36 10.43
C PRO A 76 -5.74 13.63 9.36
N PHE A 77 -5.12 12.50 9.70
CA PHE A 77 -4.34 11.71 8.74
C PHE A 77 -5.22 11.16 7.61
N THR A 78 -6.31 10.45 7.95
CA THR A 78 -7.24 9.93 6.94
C THR A 78 -8.05 11.04 6.28
N GLY A 79 -8.29 12.17 6.97
CA GLY A 79 -8.87 13.37 6.36
C GLY A 79 -8.00 13.96 5.25
N ALA A 80 -6.68 14.03 5.45
CA ALA A 80 -5.74 14.45 4.41
C ALA A 80 -5.66 13.45 3.25
N ILE A 81 -5.67 12.14 3.55
CA ILE A 81 -5.73 11.07 2.54
C ILE A 81 -7.01 11.17 1.71
N TYR A 82 -8.15 11.35 2.35
CA TYR A 82 -9.45 11.52 1.71
C TYR A 82 -9.46 12.70 0.73
N LYS A 83 -8.76 13.78 1.07
CA LYS A 83 -8.59 14.96 0.20
C LYS A 83 -7.52 14.81 -0.88
N GLY A 84 -6.74 13.73 -0.87
CA GLY A 84 -5.61 13.57 -1.79
C GLY A 84 -4.44 14.52 -1.52
N ASP A 85 -4.39 15.16 -0.33
CA ASP A 85 -3.37 16.14 0.01
C ASP A 85 -2.09 15.46 0.52
N LEU A 86 -1.22 15.10 -0.42
CA LEU A 86 0.05 14.44 -0.11
C LEU A 86 0.95 15.26 0.83
N ALA A 87 0.91 16.60 0.74
CA ALA A 87 1.76 17.44 1.58
C ALA A 87 1.30 17.39 3.04
N ALA A 88 -0.02 17.51 3.27
CA ALA A 88 -0.62 17.30 4.58
C ALA A 88 -0.35 15.90 5.14
N VAL A 89 -0.53 14.86 4.32
CA VAL A 89 -0.24 13.46 4.70
C VAL A 89 1.20 13.29 5.18
N LYS A 90 2.18 13.81 4.43
CA LYS A 90 3.61 13.80 4.82
C LYS A 90 3.89 14.57 6.09
N LYS A 91 3.27 15.73 6.25
CA LYS A 91 3.47 16.59 7.41
C LYS A 91 2.95 15.93 8.69
N ILE A 92 1.75 15.34 8.63
CA ILE A 92 1.14 14.62 9.76
C ILE A 92 1.97 13.37 10.10
N GLN A 93 2.36 12.58 9.10
CA GLN A 93 3.18 11.38 9.31
C GLN A 93 4.50 11.72 9.99
N LYS A 94 5.22 12.71 9.47
CA LYS A 94 6.46 13.17 10.08
C LYS A 94 6.23 13.61 11.53
N ALA A 95 5.14 14.31 11.82
CA ALA A 95 4.85 14.79 13.16
C ALA A 95 4.65 13.66 14.18
N PHE A 96 3.91 12.61 13.83
CA PHE A 96 3.70 11.47 14.74
C PHE A 96 4.86 10.48 14.78
N GLU A 97 5.73 10.39 13.77
CA GLU A 97 6.99 9.63 13.91
C GLU A 97 7.98 10.33 14.84
N GLN A 98 7.95 11.67 14.87
CA GLN A 98 8.83 12.46 15.74
C GLN A 98 8.35 12.47 17.19
N ASP A 99 7.05 12.68 17.40
CA ASP A 99 6.44 12.73 18.72
C ASP A 99 4.93 12.45 18.65
N LEU A 100 4.55 11.26 19.13
CA LEU A 100 3.15 10.83 19.24
C LEU A 100 2.39 11.59 20.33
N GLY A 101 3.09 12.16 21.32
CA GLY A 101 2.51 12.66 22.56
C GLY A 101 1.68 11.58 23.25
N LYS A 102 0.43 11.91 23.60
CA LYS A 102 -0.57 11.03 24.21
C LYS A 102 -1.40 10.25 23.18
N GLY A 103 -1.15 10.43 21.89
CA GLY A 103 -1.92 9.81 20.82
C GLY A 103 -1.40 8.43 20.40
N GLU A 104 -2.20 7.73 19.60
CA GLU A 104 -1.83 6.44 19.00
C GLU A 104 -1.44 6.61 17.53
N LYS A 105 -0.47 5.81 17.08
CA LYS A 105 0.00 5.82 15.68
C LYS A 105 -1.08 5.25 14.74
N PRO A 106 -1.44 5.94 13.65
CA PRO A 106 -2.37 5.41 12.66
C PRO A 106 -1.84 4.16 11.96
N ASN A 107 -2.72 3.19 11.67
CA ASN A 107 -2.39 2.05 10.82
C ASN A 107 -2.40 2.46 9.34
N MET A 108 -1.25 2.37 8.68
CA MET A 108 -1.08 2.77 7.26
C MET A 108 -1.92 1.91 6.31
N SER A 109 -2.00 0.61 6.57
CA SER A 109 -2.77 -0.33 5.75
C SER A 109 -4.26 -0.06 5.86
N SER A 110 -4.78 0.23 7.06
CA SER A 110 -6.16 0.68 7.25
C SER A 110 -6.41 2.04 6.61
N ALA A 111 -5.41 2.92 6.53
CA ALA A 111 -5.55 4.23 5.92
C ALA A 111 -5.77 4.16 4.39
N LEU A 112 -5.29 3.11 3.71
CA LEU A 112 -5.55 2.88 2.28
C LEU A 112 -7.05 2.83 1.95
N THR A 113 -7.89 2.37 2.88
CA THR A 113 -9.35 2.29 2.69
C THR A 113 -9.97 3.62 2.29
N TRP A 114 -9.45 4.73 2.83
CA TRP A 114 -9.99 6.08 2.62
C TRP A 114 -9.69 6.66 1.24
N ILE A 115 -8.81 6.02 0.46
CA ILE A 115 -8.45 6.46 -0.89
C ILE A 115 -8.84 5.45 -1.98
N VAL A 116 -8.90 4.15 -1.66
CA VAL A 116 -9.23 3.12 -2.68
C VAL A 116 -10.73 2.92 -2.92
N TYR A 117 -11.54 3.29 -1.93
CA TYR A 117 -12.99 3.22 -2.04
C TYR A 117 -13.51 4.60 -2.46
N PRO A 118 -14.43 4.73 -3.44
CA PRO A 118 -15.05 6.00 -3.81
C PRO A 118 -16.01 6.46 -2.69
N HIS A 119 -15.44 6.83 -1.53
CA HIS A 119 -16.16 7.17 -0.32
C HIS A 119 -16.86 8.50 -0.51
N LYS A 120 -18.18 8.46 -0.56
CA LYS A 120 -19.03 9.65 -0.53
C LYS A 120 -19.48 9.91 0.91
N ILE A 121 -18.88 10.89 1.58
CA ILE A 121 -19.24 11.25 2.97
C ILE A 121 -20.48 12.16 2.97
N SER A 122 -20.63 13.02 1.96
CA SER A 122 -21.83 13.84 1.77
C SER A 122 -22.04 14.20 0.29
N ASP A 123 -23.16 14.85 -0.03
CA ASP A 123 -23.38 15.33 -1.39
C ASP A 123 -22.28 16.31 -1.82
N GLY A 124 -21.69 16.06 -2.99
CA GLY A 124 -20.54 16.81 -3.50
C GLY A 124 -19.20 16.50 -2.83
N PHE A 125 -19.15 15.66 -1.80
CA PHE A 125 -17.92 15.28 -1.12
C PHE A 125 -17.64 13.78 -1.30
N SER A 126 -16.77 13.51 -2.27
CA SER A 126 -16.12 12.23 -2.50
C SER A 126 -14.63 12.37 -2.24
N ASN A 127 -13.96 11.26 -1.93
CA ASN A 127 -12.52 11.28 -1.80
C ASN A 127 -11.83 11.61 -3.13
N ALA A 128 -10.72 12.34 -3.05
CA ALA A 128 -9.84 12.56 -4.18
C ALA A 128 -8.86 11.39 -4.29
N ILE A 129 -9.09 10.54 -5.28
CA ILE A 129 -8.26 9.36 -5.55
C ILE A 129 -6.97 9.81 -6.22
N GLU A 130 -5.92 9.97 -5.42
CA GLU A 130 -4.61 10.44 -5.86
C GLU A 130 -3.57 9.30 -5.81
N PRO A 131 -3.13 8.74 -6.94
CA PRO A 131 -2.16 7.63 -6.99
C PRO A 131 -0.87 7.86 -6.20
N LYS A 132 -0.41 9.12 -6.16
CA LYS A 132 0.78 9.54 -5.40
C LYS A 132 0.62 9.33 -3.89
N VAL A 133 -0.59 9.45 -3.35
CA VAL A 133 -0.89 9.21 -1.93
C VAL A 133 -0.87 7.71 -1.65
N ILE A 134 -1.49 6.88 -2.51
CA ILE A 134 -1.44 5.42 -2.42
C ILE A 134 0.02 4.94 -2.41
N ARG A 135 0.81 5.38 -3.39
CA ARG A 135 2.24 5.05 -3.51
C ARG A 135 3.02 5.45 -2.25
N GLN A 136 2.73 6.62 -1.68
CA GLN A 136 3.40 7.08 -0.48
C GLN A 136 3.07 6.23 0.76
N LEU A 137 1.81 5.81 0.91
CA LEU A 137 1.40 4.94 2.02
C LEU A 137 2.06 3.57 1.93
N LEU A 138 2.09 2.97 0.74
CA LEU A 138 2.79 1.71 0.49
C LEU A 138 4.31 1.84 0.74
N ALA A 139 4.92 2.96 0.33
CA ALA A 139 6.33 3.25 0.64
C ALA A 139 6.62 3.37 2.14
N TRP A 140 5.63 3.74 2.96
CA TRP A 140 5.73 3.78 4.43
C TRP A 140 5.35 2.45 5.10
N GLY A 141 5.21 1.37 4.33
CA GLY A 141 4.93 0.03 4.85
C GLY A 141 3.46 -0.30 5.00
N ALA A 142 2.55 0.44 4.35
CA ALA A 142 1.19 -0.09 4.15
C ALA A 142 1.29 -1.39 3.34
N ASP A 143 0.57 -2.42 3.79
CA ASP A 143 0.53 -3.72 3.12
C ASP A 143 -0.48 -3.68 1.96
N ALA A 144 0.00 -3.85 0.73
CA ALA A 144 -0.82 -3.94 -0.48
C ALA A 144 -1.84 -5.08 -0.42
N ASN A 145 -1.60 -6.09 0.41
CA ASN A 145 -2.42 -7.29 0.58
C ASN A 145 -3.14 -7.35 1.93
N TYR A 146 -3.24 -6.21 2.63
CA TYR A 146 -3.89 -6.14 3.94
C TYR A 146 -5.34 -6.67 3.88
N GLU A 147 -5.78 -7.34 4.96
CA GLU A 147 -7.05 -8.08 5.02
C GLU A 147 -7.21 -9.10 3.88
N ASN A 148 -6.16 -9.89 3.59
CA ASN A 148 -6.15 -10.91 2.52
C ASN A 148 -6.47 -10.33 1.13
N GLY A 149 -5.96 -9.14 0.84
CA GLY A 149 -6.13 -8.47 -0.45
C GLY A 149 -7.50 -7.82 -0.65
N LYS A 150 -8.35 -7.74 0.37
CA LYS A 150 -9.67 -7.08 0.26
C LYS A 150 -9.56 -5.65 -0.30
N TRP A 151 -8.59 -4.87 0.15
CA TRP A 151 -8.41 -3.49 -0.32
C TRP A 151 -7.85 -3.41 -1.73
N LEU A 152 -6.99 -4.36 -2.11
CA LEU A 152 -6.55 -4.55 -3.48
C LEU A 152 -7.74 -4.90 -4.39
N GLU A 153 -8.64 -5.80 -3.97
CA GLU A 153 -9.84 -6.13 -4.75
C GLU A 153 -10.75 -4.90 -4.94
N PHE A 154 -10.92 -4.07 -3.92
CA PHE A 154 -11.62 -2.79 -4.07
C PHE A 154 -10.90 -1.85 -5.05
N ALA A 155 -9.57 -1.73 -4.94
CA ALA A 155 -8.79 -0.89 -5.83
C ALA A 155 -8.96 -1.32 -7.30
N LEU A 156 -8.82 -2.62 -7.57
CA LEU A 156 -9.00 -3.20 -8.91
C LEU A 156 -10.39 -2.96 -9.50
N ARG A 157 -11.42 -2.86 -8.67
CA ARG A 157 -12.81 -2.68 -9.10
C ARG A 157 -13.21 -1.22 -9.34
N ASN A 158 -12.53 -0.28 -8.70
CA ASN A 158 -12.99 1.11 -8.65
C ASN A 158 -11.97 2.13 -9.19
N LEU A 159 -10.69 1.78 -9.24
CA LEU A 159 -9.63 2.72 -9.64
C LEU A 159 -9.27 2.58 -11.11
N ASP A 160 -8.69 3.64 -11.65
CA ASP A 160 -8.01 3.62 -12.94
C ASP A 160 -6.63 2.96 -12.84
N ALA A 161 -6.01 2.70 -14.00
CA ALA A 161 -4.72 2.02 -14.09
C ALA A 161 -3.64 2.66 -13.22
N GLU A 162 -3.56 4.00 -13.22
CA GLU A 162 -2.63 4.76 -12.37
C GLU A 162 -2.84 4.51 -10.88
N GLY A 163 -4.07 4.31 -10.41
CA GLY A 163 -4.36 3.98 -9.02
C GLY A 163 -4.07 2.53 -8.66
N ILE A 164 -4.11 1.63 -9.64
CA ILE A 164 -3.82 0.20 -9.48
C ILE A 164 -2.31 -0.06 -9.44
N ARG A 165 -1.53 0.62 -10.31
CA ARG A 165 -0.07 0.42 -10.45
C ARG A 165 0.71 0.47 -9.13
N PRO A 166 0.46 1.41 -8.19
CA PRO A 166 1.08 1.39 -6.88
C PRO A 166 0.91 0.05 -6.15
N PHE A 167 -0.24 -0.62 -6.22
CA PHE A 167 -0.37 -1.93 -5.60
C PHE A 167 0.51 -2.98 -6.28
N LEU A 168 0.60 -2.96 -7.61
CA LEU A 168 1.44 -3.87 -8.39
C LEU A 168 2.93 -3.69 -8.06
N ASP A 169 3.36 -2.43 -7.96
CA ASP A 169 4.74 -2.04 -7.63
C ASP A 169 5.16 -2.51 -6.23
N TYR A 170 4.19 -2.70 -5.33
CA TYR A 170 4.39 -3.08 -3.93
C TYR A 170 3.85 -4.50 -3.62
N GLY A 171 3.77 -5.36 -4.63
CA GLY A 171 3.52 -6.79 -4.43
C GLY A 171 2.07 -7.20 -4.24
N ALA A 172 1.16 -6.58 -4.98
CA ALA A 172 -0.20 -7.06 -5.15
C ALA A 172 -0.25 -8.57 -5.48
N GLN A 173 -1.04 -9.30 -4.71
CA GLN A 173 -1.17 -10.74 -4.86
C GLN A 173 -1.89 -11.11 -6.17
N SER A 174 -1.23 -11.90 -7.01
CA SER A 174 -1.74 -12.34 -8.31
C SER A 174 -3.10 -13.05 -8.24
N GLY A 175 -3.34 -13.81 -7.17
CA GLY A 175 -4.61 -14.50 -6.94
C GLY A 175 -5.82 -13.55 -6.84
N ALA A 176 -5.67 -12.40 -6.18
CA ALA A 176 -6.72 -11.40 -6.09
C ALA A 176 -6.98 -10.73 -7.45
N ILE A 177 -5.90 -10.41 -8.18
CA ILE A 177 -5.97 -9.83 -9.54
C ILE A 177 -6.76 -10.76 -10.48
N LEU A 178 -6.38 -12.04 -10.55
CA LEU A 178 -7.03 -13.02 -11.41
C LEU A 178 -8.49 -13.22 -11.05
N ARG A 179 -8.82 -13.30 -9.76
CA ARG A 179 -10.20 -13.46 -9.27
C ARG A 179 -11.08 -12.28 -9.70
N VAL A 180 -10.58 -11.05 -9.55
CA VAL A 180 -11.33 -9.85 -9.95
C VAL A 180 -11.47 -9.77 -11.47
N MET A 181 -10.43 -10.07 -12.24
CA MET A 181 -10.50 -10.08 -13.70
C MET A 181 -11.54 -11.10 -14.22
N ASP A 182 -11.53 -12.32 -13.70
CA ASP A 182 -12.51 -13.37 -14.06
C ASP A 182 -13.95 -12.94 -13.73
N ASP A 183 -14.16 -12.36 -12.54
CA ASP A 183 -15.46 -11.82 -12.15
C ASP A 183 -15.92 -10.65 -13.05
N LEU A 184 -15.03 -9.70 -13.37
CA LEU A 184 -15.36 -8.60 -14.27
C LEU A 184 -15.67 -9.10 -15.69
N GLN A 185 -14.95 -10.11 -16.18
CA GLN A 185 -15.21 -10.74 -17.47
C GLN A 185 -16.57 -11.44 -17.50
N LYS A 186 -16.89 -12.26 -16.49
CA LYS A 186 -18.20 -12.94 -16.37
C LYS A 186 -19.36 -11.96 -16.31
N ASN A 187 -19.17 -10.82 -15.64
CA ASN A 187 -20.17 -9.76 -15.51
C ASN A 187 -20.11 -8.70 -16.64
N GLN A 188 -19.36 -8.95 -17.71
CA GLN A 188 -19.24 -8.07 -18.88
C GLN A 188 -18.80 -6.62 -18.55
N LYS A 189 -18.04 -6.43 -17.46
CA LYS A 189 -17.50 -5.14 -17.04
C LYS A 189 -16.18 -4.83 -17.76
N PHE A 190 -16.22 -4.87 -19.10
CA PHE A 190 -15.03 -4.79 -19.96
C PHE A 190 -14.25 -3.48 -19.83
N ALA A 191 -14.94 -2.36 -19.53
CA ALA A 191 -14.26 -1.07 -19.31
C ALA A 191 -13.32 -1.12 -18.10
N GLN A 192 -13.75 -1.70 -16.98
CA GLN A 192 -12.90 -1.86 -15.80
C GLN A 192 -11.82 -2.93 -16.02
N LEU A 193 -12.16 -4.02 -16.71
CA LEU A 193 -11.18 -5.03 -17.11
C LEU A 193 -10.03 -4.42 -17.94
N GLY A 194 -10.36 -3.54 -18.90
CA GLY A 194 -9.38 -2.83 -19.71
C GLY A 194 -8.44 -1.94 -18.88
N LYS A 195 -8.94 -1.27 -17.84
CA LYS A 195 -8.10 -0.48 -16.92
C LYS A 195 -7.14 -1.35 -16.10
N ILE A 196 -7.58 -2.52 -15.66
CA ILE A 196 -6.70 -3.48 -14.98
C ILE A 196 -5.64 -3.98 -15.97
N GLN A 197 -6.02 -4.33 -17.20
CA GLN A 197 -5.07 -4.78 -18.23
C GLN A 197 -4.03 -3.70 -18.57
N ASP A 198 -4.43 -2.43 -18.66
CA ASP A 198 -3.51 -1.29 -18.83
C ASP A 198 -2.57 -1.11 -17.63
N ALA A 199 -3.04 -1.37 -16.42
CA ALA A 199 -2.17 -1.38 -15.24
C ALA A 199 -1.15 -2.52 -15.30
N LEU A 200 -1.58 -3.72 -15.70
CA LEU A 200 -0.75 -4.92 -15.70
C LEU A 200 0.25 -4.99 -16.85
N ALA A 201 0.07 -4.17 -17.90
CA ALA A 201 1.10 -3.96 -18.92
C ALA A 201 2.44 -3.49 -18.31
N HIS A 202 2.42 -2.93 -17.10
CA HIS A 202 3.59 -2.45 -16.37
C HIS A 202 4.33 -3.50 -15.50
N CYS A 203 3.89 -4.77 -15.51
CA CYS A 203 4.40 -5.86 -14.66
C CYS A 203 4.00 -5.74 -13.18
N SER A 204 4.00 -6.87 -12.46
CA SER A 204 3.78 -6.98 -11.01
C SER A 204 4.98 -7.66 -10.35
N TYR A 205 5.37 -7.24 -9.15
CA TYR A 205 6.54 -7.75 -8.44
C TYR A 205 6.17 -8.27 -7.06
N VAL A 206 6.36 -9.56 -6.79
CA VAL A 206 6.03 -10.19 -5.50
C VAL A 206 7.31 -10.70 -4.84
N LYS A 207 7.51 -10.36 -3.56
CA LYS A 207 8.49 -11.01 -2.70
C LYS A 207 7.97 -12.41 -2.35
N VAL A 208 8.64 -13.45 -2.84
CA VAL A 208 8.32 -14.85 -2.50
C VAL A 208 8.95 -15.22 -1.15
N ASP A 209 10.20 -14.85 -0.95
CA ASP A 209 10.94 -14.95 0.32
C ASP A 209 12.05 -13.88 0.38
N ASP A 210 12.90 -13.90 1.41
CA ASP A 210 13.99 -12.92 1.57
C ASP A 210 15.04 -12.94 0.44
N GLN A 211 15.07 -13.98 -0.38
CA GLN A 211 16.07 -14.20 -1.43
C GLN A 211 15.44 -14.39 -2.81
N THR A 212 14.12 -14.28 -2.94
CA THR A 212 13.41 -14.64 -4.16
C THR A 212 12.38 -13.59 -4.52
N LEU A 213 12.54 -13.02 -5.72
CA LEU A 213 11.58 -12.12 -6.34
C LEU A 213 10.83 -12.86 -7.46
N LEU A 214 9.52 -12.69 -7.52
CA LEU A 214 8.69 -13.07 -8.66
C LEU A 214 8.26 -11.80 -9.40
N GLU A 215 8.67 -11.65 -10.64
CA GLU A 215 8.07 -10.72 -11.59
C GLU A 215 6.96 -11.45 -12.36
N ALA A 216 5.81 -10.83 -12.54
CA ALA A 216 4.70 -11.34 -13.33
C ALA A 216 4.27 -10.29 -14.36
N LYS A 217 4.40 -10.63 -15.64
CA LYS A 217 3.93 -9.85 -16.78
C LYS A 217 2.66 -10.48 -17.31
N TYR A 218 1.59 -9.72 -17.33
CA TYR A 218 0.32 -10.17 -17.86
C TYR A 218 0.23 -9.79 -19.32
N ILE A 219 -0.09 -10.76 -20.16
CA ILE A 219 -0.17 -10.61 -21.60
C ILE A 219 -1.64 -10.83 -21.97
N PRO A 220 -2.39 -9.76 -22.28
CA PRO A 220 -3.72 -9.90 -22.83
C PRO A 220 -3.65 -10.70 -24.13
N ASP A 221 -4.50 -11.72 -24.27
CA ASP A 221 -4.60 -12.50 -25.50
C ASP A 221 -6.07 -12.75 -25.87
N ALA A 222 -6.30 -13.28 -27.07
CA ALA A 222 -7.65 -13.54 -27.58
C ALA A 222 -8.46 -14.55 -26.72
N ARG A 223 -7.83 -15.20 -25.75
CA ARG A 223 -8.38 -16.27 -24.92
C ARG A 223 -8.45 -15.88 -23.43
N GLY A 224 -8.12 -14.63 -23.09
CA GLY A 224 -8.14 -14.11 -21.73
C GLY A 224 -6.85 -13.35 -21.42
N CYS A 225 -6.04 -13.91 -20.52
CA CYS A 225 -4.77 -13.33 -20.11
C CYS A 225 -3.74 -14.44 -19.81
N SER A 226 -2.69 -14.51 -20.62
CA SER A 226 -1.51 -15.34 -20.32
C SER A 226 -0.59 -14.60 -19.34
N VAL A 227 0.19 -15.35 -18.57
CA VAL A 227 1.11 -14.77 -17.59
C VAL A 227 2.52 -15.28 -17.85
N PHE A 228 3.46 -14.36 -18.02
CA PHE A 228 4.89 -14.64 -18.03
C PHE A 228 5.46 -14.30 -16.66
N LYS A 229 6.01 -15.30 -15.97
CA LYS A 229 6.57 -15.16 -14.63
C LYS A 229 8.09 -15.33 -14.68
N THR A 230 8.82 -14.43 -14.08
CA THR A 230 10.27 -14.54 -13.92
C THR A 230 10.60 -14.61 -12.43
N LEU A 231 11.10 -15.75 -11.96
CA LEU A 231 11.59 -15.92 -10.59
C LEU A 231 13.09 -15.69 -10.55
N PHE A 232 13.50 -14.67 -9.82
CA PHE A 232 14.89 -14.36 -9.52
C PHE A 232 15.24 -14.92 -8.15
N ASN A 233 16.00 -16.02 -8.11
CA ASN A 233 16.46 -16.63 -6.86
C ASN A 233 17.93 -16.26 -6.59
N PHE A 234 18.13 -15.27 -5.72
CA PHE A 234 19.45 -14.76 -5.35
C PHE A 234 20.25 -15.75 -4.48
N ARG A 235 19.56 -16.66 -3.78
CA ARG A 235 20.23 -17.71 -2.99
C ARG A 235 20.88 -18.75 -3.90
N SER A 236 20.18 -19.20 -4.94
CA SER A 236 20.70 -20.21 -5.88
C SER A 236 21.41 -19.61 -7.09
N ARG A 237 21.35 -18.27 -7.26
CA ARG A 237 21.84 -17.53 -8.43
C ARG A 237 21.24 -18.05 -9.73
N ARG A 238 19.92 -18.25 -9.75
CA ARG A 238 19.19 -18.74 -10.92
C ARG A 238 17.96 -17.90 -11.22
N VAL A 239 17.70 -17.75 -12.52
CA VAL A 239 16.45 -17.20 -13.04
C VAL A 239 15.61 -18.35 -13.58
N HIS A 240 14.34 -18.40 -13.20
CA HIS A 240 13.35 -19.31 -13.76
C HIS A 240 12.27 -18.50 -14.48
N GLU A 241 12.12 -18.73 -15.77
CA GLU A 241 11.05 -18.13 -16.57
C GLU A 241 9.96 -19.17 -16.78
N LEU A 242 8.73 -18.81 -16.44
CA LEU A 242 7.57 -19.65 -16.51
C LEU A 242 6.50 -18.94 -17.33
N TYR A 243 6.12 -19.54 -18.46
CA TYR A 243 5.02 -19.05 -19.28
C TYR A 243 3.78 -19.91 -19.03
N GLU A 244 2.73 -19.28 -18.49
CA GLU A 244 1.43 -19.89 -18.25
C GLU A 244 0.42 -19.35 -19.28
N THR A 245 -0.04 -20.22 -20.17
CA THR A 245 -1.10 -19.85 -21.13
C THR A 245 -2.46 -19.77 -20.44
N GLY A 246 -3.32 -18.85 -20.90
CA GLY A 246 -4.71 -18.77 -20.44
C GLY A 246 -5.57 -20.03 -20.68
N GLN A 247 -5.08 -21.03 -21.44
CA GLN A 247 -5.81 -22.27 -21.76
C GLN A 247 -5.37 -23.51 -20.97
N GLY A 248 -4.54 -23.37 -19.94
CA GLY A 248 -4.10 -24.52 -19.15
C GLY A 248 -3.19 -25.49 -19.94
N ALA A 249 -2.52 -25.02 -21.00
CA ALA A 249 -1.42 -25.77 -21.58
C ALA A 249 -0.29 -25.93 -20.54
N GLN A 250 0.53 -26.97 -20.70
CA GLN A 250 1.71 -27.17 -19.85
C GLN A 250 2.56 -25.90 -19.84
N ALA A 251 2.83 -25.39 -18.64
CA ALA A 251 3.66 -24.22 -18.47
C ALA A 251 5.07 -24.52 -19.03
N VAL A 252 5.56 -23.64 -19.89
CA VAL A 252 6.94 -23.76 -20.40
C VAL A 252 7.84 -23.13 -19.35
N MET A 253 8.80 -23.91 -18.84
CA MET A 253 9.77 -23.45 -17.84
C MET A 253 11.19 -23.49 -18.41
N ASN A 254 11.85 -22.34 -18.43
CA ASN A 254 13.27 -22.22 -18.71
C ASN A 254 14.00 -21.86 -17.41
N ALA A 255 15.21 -22.40 -17.22
CA ALA A 255 16.01 -22.09 -16.05
C ALA A 255 17.46 -21.81 -16.46
N MET A 256 17.97 -20.64 -16.11
CA MET A 256 19.32 -20.21 -16.47
C MET A 256 20.06 -19.66 -15.25
N PRO A 257 21.41 -19.84 -15.19
CA PRO A 257 22.22 -19.22 -14.15
C PRO A 257 22.29 -17.70 -14.35
N PHE A 258 22.58 -16.95 -13.29
CA PHE A 258 22.72 -15.49 -13.34
C PHE A 258 23.79 -15.03 -14.34
N GLU A 259 24.84 -15.83 -14.53
CA GLU A 259 25.94 -15.53 -15.45
C GLU A 259 25.51 -15.55 -16.92
N GLU A 260 24.38 -16.17 -17.24
CA GLU A 260 23.78 -16.24 -18.58
C GLU A 260 22.57 -15.30 -18.73
N TYR A 261 22.23 -14.53 -17.69
CA TYR A 261 21.10 -13.59 -17.71
C TYR A 261 21.55 -12.14 -17.85
N ASP A 262 20.63 -11.28 -18.26
CA ASP A 262 20.89 -9.86 -18.40
C ASP A 262 21.24 -9.20 -17.05
N SER A 263 22.42 -8.59 -16.98
CA SER A 263 22.94 -8.04 -15.71
C SER A 263 22.16 -6.84 -15.19
N GLU A 264 21.56 -6.05 -16.09
CA GLU A 264 20.72 -4.91 -15.71
C GLU A 264 19.41 -5.39 -15.08
N ALA A 265 18.77 -6.41 -15.69
CA ALA A 265 17.59 -7.06 -15.15
C ALA A 265 17.85 -7.67 -13.77
N LEU A 266 19.00 -8.31 -13.56
CA LEU A 266 19.39 -8.85 -12.25
C LEU A 266 19.57 -7.75 -11.19
N ALA A 267 20.22 -6.64 -11.55
CA ALA A 267 20.41 -5.51 -10.65
C ALA A 267 19.07 -4.87 -10.26
N TYR A 268 18.19 -4.67 -11.25
CA TYR A 268 16.86 -4.15 -11.04
C TYR A 268 16.00 -5.08 -10.17
N ALA A 269 16.02 -6.39 -10.42
CA ALA A 269 15.35 -7.38 -9.59
C ALA A 269 15.88 -7.37 -8.14
N GLN A 270 17.19 -7.16 -7.96
CA GLN A 270 17.80 -7.07 -6.64
C GLN A 270 17.28 -5.85 -5.87
N GLU A 271 17.29 -4.69 -6.52
CA GLU A 271 16.78 -3.44 -5.96
C GLU A 271 15.29 -3.58 -5.61
N LYS A 272 14.50 -4.15 -6.51
CA LYS A 272 13.06 -4.38 -6.28
C LYS A 272 12.80 -5.31 -5.10
N LEU A 273 13.56 -6.40 -4.97
CA LEU A 273 13.42 -7.29 -3.83
C LEU A 273 13.75 -6.58 -2.51
N GLN A 274 14.76 -5.71 -2.49
CA GLN A 274 15.10 -4.90 -1.32
C GLN A 274 13.99 -3.89 -0.98
N GLN A 275 13.41 -3.21 -1.98
CA GLN A 275 12.27 -2.30 -1.80
C GLN A 275 11.06 -3.02 -1.18
N LEU A 276 10.85 -4.29 -1.53
CA LEU A 276 9.80 -5.14 -0.95
C LEU A 276 10.20 -5.78 0.41
N GLY A 277 11.31 -5.35 1.02
CA GLY A 277 11.78 -5.83 2.33
C GLY A 277 12.46 -7.21 2.29
N GLY A 278 12.92 -7.65 1.13
CA GLY A 278 13.82 -8.79 0.98
C GLY A 278 15.27 -8.43 1.29
N LYS A 279 16.12 -9.46 1.37
CA LYS A 279 17.55 -9.36 1.71
C LYS A 279 18.40 -10.15 0.71
N PRO A 280 18.34 -9.85 -0.60
CA PRO A 280 19.04 -10.63 -1.61
C PRO A 280 20.55 -10.67 -1.36
N ARG A 281 21.18 -11.82 -1.62
CA ARG A 281 22.63 -11.90 -1.70
C ARG A 281 23.18 -10.96 -2.78
N PRO A 282 24.36 -10.33 -2.57
CA PRO A 282 25.02 -9.54 -3.59
C PRO A 282 25.30 -10.33 -4.88
N LEU A 283 25.10 -9.71 -6.04
CA LEU A 283 25.33 -10.34 -7.34
C LEU A 283 26.78 -10.80 -7.57
N GLY A 284 27.76 -10.24 -6.84
CA GLY A 284 29.17 -10.64 -6.91
C GLY A 284 29.57 -11.79 -5.98
N GLU A 285 28.68 -12.23 -5.08
CA GLU A 285 29.02 -13.25 -4.08
C GLU A 285 28.91 -14.66 -4.72
N ARG A 286 30.03 -15.39 -4.74
CA ARG A 286 30.06 -16.77 -5.25
C ARG A 286 29.30 -17.69 -4.30
N LEU A 287 28.60 -18.68 -4.84
CA LEU A 287 28.06 -19.76 -4.03
C LEU A 287 29.23 -20.45 -3.33
N ASP A 288 29.10 -20.65 -2.02
CA ASP A 288 30.02 -21.48 -1.27
C ASP A 288 30.10 -22.82 -1.98
N LYS A 289 31.31 -23.24 -2.36
CA LYS A 289 31.50 -24.58 -2.92
C LYS A 289 30.91 -25.57 -1.91
N PRO A 290 30.03 -26.49 -2.33
CA PRO A 290 29.58 -27.54 -1.43
C PRO A 290 30.82 -28.19 -0.82
N ALA A 291 30.86 -28.26 0.51
CA ALA A 291 31.93 -28.94 1.21
C ALA A 291 32.08 -30.32 0.56
N LYS A 292 33.29 -30.63 0.07
CA LYS A 292 33.56 -31.94 -0.55
C LYS A 292 33.02 -32.99 0.42
N PRO A 293 32.18 -33.94 -0.02
CA PRO A 293 31.75 -35.02 0.84
C PRO A 293 33.01 -35.66 1.41
N ALA A 294 33.09 -35.73 2.74
CA ALA A 294 34.20 -36.39 3.41
C ALA A 294 34.33 -37.77 2.76
N SER A 295 35.47 -38.02 2.12
CA SER A 295 35.70 -39.26 1.38
C SER A 295 35.35 -40.43 2.28
N LEU A 296 34.42 -41.27 1.84
CA LEU A 296 34.10 -42.59 2.43
C LEU A 296 35.29 -43.55 2.25
N LYS A 297 36.47 -43.19 2.77
CA LYS A 297 37.67 -44.04 2.84
C LYS A 297 37.72 -44.87 4.13
N GLY A 298 36.58 -45.15 4.74
CA GLY A 298 36.50 -45.83 6.04
C GLY A 298 35.64 -47.11 6.09
N LEU A 299 34.98 -47.52 5.00
CA LEU A 299 34.05 -48.66 5.01
C LEU A 299 34.54 -49.89 4.22
N GLN A 300 35.85 -49.99 3.99
CA GLN A 300 36.50 -51.22 3.55
C GLN A 300 37.66 -51.51 4.51
N ASN A 301 37.33 -52.05 5.69
CA ASN A 301 38.19 -52.92 6.50
C ASN A 301 37.38 -53.35 7.73
N GLY A 302 36.69 -54.48 7.58
CA GLY A 302 35.90 -55.13 8.62
C GLY A 302 35.42 -56.48 8.09
N GLY A 303 36.39 -57.32 7.72
CA GLY A 303 36.21 -58.77 7.69
C GLY A 303 36.38 -59.34 9.10
#